data_AF-Q3EC71-F1
#
_entry.id   AF-Q3EC71-F1
#
_cell.length_a   1.000
_cell.length_b   1.000
_cell.length_c   1.000
_cell.angle_alpha   90.00
_cell.angle_beta   90.00
_cell.angle_gamma   90.00
#
_symmetry.space_group_name_H-M   'P 1'
#
loop_
_entity.id
_entity.type
_entity.pdbx_description
1 polymer ?
#
loop_
_entity_poly.entity_id
_entity_poly.type
_entity_poly.pdbx_seq_one_letter_code
_entity_poly.pdbx_strand_id
1 'polypeptide(L)'
;MAKSILMAILVSILTFSMVCLICSQKIHHYSKEISEDVDISPTSVEGADSPTTEYEIKLAHRLHEDYILACPKKPSSKCDDEIFQNMLDGTTPVTNECCLDILKTGKDCHLALVKIIFSTDDYKNIASRAIPKSKQTWNDCARRVSKEIGAPISFEQ
;
A
#
# COMPACT_ATOMS: atom_id res chain seq x y z
N MET A 1 -19.48 -19.30 36.69
CA MET A 1 -18.73 -18.30 35.90
C MET A 1 -17.93 -18.91 34.74
N ALA A 2 -17.15 -19.98 34.95
CA ALA A 2 -16.33 -20.61 33.90
C ALA A 2 -17.07 -21.00 32.60
N LYS A 3 -18.31 -21.53 32.70
CA LYS A 3 -19.12 -21.90 31.52
C LYS A 3 -19.47 -20.70 30.63
N SER A 4 -19.75 -19.54 31.22
CA SER A 4 -20.09 -18.32 30.46
C SER A 4 -18.87 -17.76 29.73
N ILE A 5 -17.69 -17.80 30.35
CA ILE A 5 -16.43 -17.38 29.73
C ILE A 5 -16.08 -18.31 28.55
N LEU A 6 -16.22 -19.63 28.72
CA LEU A 6 -15.98 -20.58 27.65
C LEU A 6 -16.91 -20.34 26.44
N MET A 7 -18.20 -20.09 26.68
CA MET A 7 -19.14 -19.76 25.60
C MET A 7 -18.77 -18.46 24.89
N ALA A 8 -18.34 -17.42 25.62
CA ALA A 8 -17.91 -16.15 25.02
C ALA A 8 -16.65 -16.32 24.15
N ILE A 9 -15.68 -17.12 24.61
CA ILE A 9 -14.46 -17.44 23.84
C ILE A 9 -14.82 -18.20 22.56
N LEU A 10 -15.70 -19.21 22.64
CA LEU A 10 -16.14 -19.97 21.47
C LEU A 10 -16.86 -19.08 20.45
N VAL A 11 -17.74 -18.19 20.90
CA VAL A 11 -18.41 -17.22 20.02
C VAL A 11 -17.39 -16.29 19.36
N SER A 12 -16.41 -15.79 20.11
CA SER A 12 -15.38 -14.91 19.57
C SER A 12 -14.52 -15.62 18.50
N ILE A 13 -14.10 -16.86 18.76
CA ILE A 13 -13.36 -17.70 17.80
C ILE A 13 -14.19 -17.95 16.53
N LEU A 14 -15.48 -18.25 16.68
CA LEU A 14 -16.38 -18.47 15.54
C LEU A 14 -16.57 -17.19 14.71
N THR A 15 -16.72 -16.03 15.36
CA THR A 15 -16.83 -14.76 14.62
C THR A 15 -15.54 -14.43 13.88
N PHE A 16 -14.38 -14.65 14.51
CA PHE A 16 -13.08 -14.39 13.91
C PHE A 16 -12.81 -15.35 12.75
N SER A 17 -13.13 -16.64 12.88
CA SER A 17 -12.96 -17.62 11.82
C SER A 17 -13.84 -17.32 10.61
N MET A 18 -15.09 -16.89 10.82
CA MET A 18 -15.97 -16.46 9.73
C MET A 18 -15.44 -15.21 9.01
N VAL A 19 -14.92 -14.22 9.73
CA VAL A 19 -14.29 -13.03 9.13
C VAL A 19 -13.04 -13.43 8.34
N CYS A 20 -12.16 -14.28 8.90
CA CYS A 20 -10.98 -14.80 8.20
C CYS A 20 -11.34 -15.56 6.92
N LEU A 21 -12.41 -16.37 6.95
CA LEU A 21 -12.89 -17.11 5.77
C LEU A 21 -13.40 -16.16 4.68
N ILE A 22 -14.15 -15.12 5.04
CA ILE A 22 -14.64 -14.11 4.10
C ILE A 22 -13.46 -13.35 3.47
N CYS A 23 -12.47 -12.93 4.27
CA CYS A 23 -11.26 -12.29 3.76
C CYS A 23 -10.49 -13.20 2.79
N SER A 24 -10.37 -14.49 3.11
CA SER A 24 -9.68 -15.48 2.29
C SER A 24 -10.41 -15.77 0.96
N GLN A 25 -11.74 -15.87 0.99
CA GLN A 25 -12.54 -16.10 -0.23
C GLN A 25 -12.48 -14.90 -1.19
N LYS A 26 -12.49 -13.66 -0.68
CA LYS A 26 -12.42 -12.46 -1.53
C LYS A 26 -11.10 -12.40 -2.32
N ILE A 27 -9.99 -12.82 -1.71
CA ILE A 27 -8.67 -12.91 -2.36
C ILE A 27 -8.68 -14.01 -3.44
N HIS A 28 -9.27 -15.18 -3.16
CA HIS A 28 -9.38 -16.27 -4.14
C HIS A 28 -10.30 -15.94 -5.32
N HIS A 29 -11.40 -15.20 -5.10
CA HIS A 29 -12.32 -14.77 -6.14
C HIS A 29 -11.63 -13.81 -7.12
N TYR A 30 -10.90 -12.82 -6.59
CA TYR A 30 -10.11 -11.88 -7.40
C TYR A 30 -9.05 -12.61 -8.24
N SER A 31 -8.40 -13.62 -7.66
CA SER A 31 -7.43 -14.46 -8.40
C SER A 31 -8.07 -15.28 -9.53
N LYS A 32 -9.37 -15.59 -9.46
CA LYS A 32 -10.06 -16.42 -10.45
C LYS A 32 -10.61 -15.60 -11.62
N GLU A 33 -11.13 -14.41 -11.37
CA GLU A 33 -11.61 -13.51 -12.45
C GLU A 33 -10.49 -13.07 -13.41
N ILE A 34 -9.24 -13.05 -12.96
CA ILE A 34 -8.07 -12.75 -13.81
C ILE A 34 -7.74 -13.89 -14.77
N SER A 35 -8.22 -15.12 -14.54
CA SER A 35 -7.77 -16.32 -15.25
C SER A 35 -8.76 -16.89 -16.29
N GLU A 36 -9.99 -16.39 -16.39
CA GLU A 36 -11.06 -17.03 -17.19
C GLU A 36 -11.50 -16.25 -18.46
N ASP A 37 -10.78 -15.21 -18.89
CA ASP A 37 -11.21 -14.35 -20.01
C ASP A 37 -10.12 -14.10 -21.09
N VAL A 38 -9.55 -15.14 -21.71
CA VAL A 38 -8.88 -15.04 -23.03
C VAL A 38 -9.04 -16.36 -23.80
N ASP A 39 -10.01 -16.39 -24.71
CA ASP A 39 -10.23 -17.47 -25.69
C ASP A 39 -9.96 -16.90 -27.10
N ILE A 40 -8.70 -16.92 -27.58
CA ILE A 40 -8.35 -16.46 -28.94
C ILE A 40 -7.28 -17.36 -29.59
N SER A 41 -7.71 -18.00 -30.68
CA SER A 41 -6.91 -18.82 -31.61
C SER A 41 -5.82 -18.01 -32.33
N PRO A 42 -4.65 -18.59 -32.67
CA PRO A 42 -3.46 -17.82 -33.03
C PRO A 42 -3.42 -17.48 -34.52
N THR A 43 -3.13 -16.22 -34.87
CA THR A 43 -2.64 -15.86 -36.22
C THR A 43 -1.66 -14.69 -36.10
N SER A 44 -0.58 -14.85 -36.85
CA SER A 44 0.71 -14.14 -36.87
C SER A 44 0.65 -12.62 -37.01
N VAL A 45 1.41 -11.91 -36.16
CA VAL A 45 2.04 -10.63 -36.50
C VAL A 45 3.45 -10.57 -35.91
N GLU A 46 4.45 -10.43 -36.79
CA GLU A 46 5.80 -9.97 -36.46
C GLU A 46 5.72 -8.51 -36.00
N GLY A 47 6.18 -8.25 -34.79
CA GLY A 47 6.31 -6.90 -34.22
C GLY A 47 6.84 -7.04 -32.80
N ALA A 48 8.00 -6.44 -32.54
CA ALA A 48 8.75 -6.58 -31.31
C ALA A 48 7.92 -6.17 -30.07
N ASP A 49 7.47 -7.16 -29.30
CA ASP A 49 7.28 -7.12 -27.85
C ASP A 49 7.05 -8.58 -27.41
N SER A 50 8.07 -9.17 -26.79
CA SER A 50 8.02 -10.56 -26.32
C SER A 50 6.89 -10.72 -25.30
N PRO A 51 6.11 -11.83 -25.30
CA PRO A 51 5.08 -12.04 -24.30
C PRO A 51 5.78 -12.19 -22.96
N THR A 52 5.61 -11.20 -22.07
CA THR A 52 6.11 -11.26 -20.70
C THR A 52 5.54 -12.52 -20.05
N THR A 53 6.40 -13.49 -19.79
CA THR A 53 6.03 -14.81 -19.31
C THR A 53 5.33 -14.71 -17.94
N GLU A 54 4.45 -15.66 -17.60
CA GLU A 54 3.88 -15.75 -16.23
C GLU A 54 4.98 -15.74 -15.15
N TYR A 55 6.15 -16.30 -15.48
CA TYR A 55 7.34 -16.24 -14.64
C TYR A 55 7.84 -14.81 -14.42
N GLU A 56 7.95 -14.00 -15.47
CA GLU A 56 8.36 -12.59 -15.38
C GLU A 56 7.35 -11.77 -14.58
N ILE A 57 6.05 -12.03 -14.73
CA ILE A 57 5.01 -11.37 -13.91
C ILE A 57 5.16 -11.76 -12.43
N LYS A 58 5.30 -13.05 -12.12
CA LYS A 58 5.51 -13.53 -10.73
C LYS A 58 6.81 -13.01 -10.12
N LEU A 59 7.86 -12.93 -10.93
CA LEU A 59 9.14 -12.35 -10.51
C LEU A 59 8.98 -10.86 -10.22
N ALA A 60 8.32 -10.10 -11.10
CA ALA A 60 8.02 -8.69 -10.87
C ALA A 60 7.18 -8.49 -9.60
N HIS A 61 6.15 -9.32 -9.39
CA HIS A 61 5.34 -9.31 -8.17
C HIS A 61 6.17 -9.58 -6.91
N ARG A 62 7.07 -10.57 -6.93
CA ARG A 62 7.96 -10.83 -5.79
C ARG A 62 8.96 -9.72 -5.55
N LEU A 63 9.61 -9.23 -6.60
CA LEU A 63 10.54 -8.09 -6.48
C LEU A 63 9.83 -6.86 -5.92
N HIS A 64 8.57 -6.66 -6.27
CA HIS A 64 7.72 -5.62 -5.75
C HIS A 64 7.40 -5.81 -4.25
N GLU A 65 6.98 -7.01 -3.85
CA GLU A 65 6.74 -7.36 -2.45
C GLU A 65 8.02 -7.21 -1.61
N ASP A 66 9.15 -7.73 -2.09
CA ASP A 66 10.46 -7.64 -1.43
C ASP A 66 10.91 -6.19 -1.27
N TYR A 67 10.70 -5.35 -2.30
CA TYR A 67 11.00 -3.92 -2.23
C TYR A 67 10.15 -3.20 -1.16
N ILE A 68 8.86 -3.52 -1.08
CA ILE A 68 7.95 -2.98 -0.06
C ILE A 68 8.35 -3.48 1.35
N LEU A 69 8.76 -4.74 1.47
CA LEU A 69 9.20 -5.34 2.72
C LEU A 69 10.56 -4.80 3.19
N ALA A 70 11.39 -4.32 2.26
CA ALA A 70 12.70 -3.71 2.55
C ALA A 70 12.59 -2.27 3.09
N CYS A 71 11.39 -1.68 3.10
CA CYS A 71 11.16 -0.35 3.66
C CYS A 71 11.60 -0.26 5.14
N PRO A 72 12.51 0.66 5.52
CA PRO A 72 13.16 0.70 6.83
C PRO A 72 12.20 0.75 8.02
N LYS A 73 11.08 1.48 7.87
CA LYS A 73 10.06 1.62 8.92
C LYS A 73 8.73 2.04 8.32
N LYS A 74 7.63 1.39 8.74
CA LYS A 74 6.27 1.85 8.45
C LYS A 74 5.85 2.91 9.47
N PRO A 75 5.09 3.95 9.07
CA PRO A 75 4.52 4.87 10.04
C PRO A 75 3.57 4.14 11.01
N SER A 76 3.25 4.79 12.13
CA SER A 76 2.18 4.36 13.02
C SER A 76 0.84 4.46 12.32
N SER A 77 -0.14 3.64 12.74
CA SER A 77 -1.49 3.66 12.15
C SER A 77 -2.14 5.06 12.20
N LYS A 78 -1.93 5.79 13.31
CA LYS A 78 -2.36 7.19 13.44
C LYS A 78 -1.79 8.07 12.33
N CYS A 79 -0.49 7.93 12.07
CA CYS A 79 0.18 8.75 11.07
C CYS A 79 -0.17 8.32 9.64
N ASP A 80 -0.34 7.03 9.40
CA ASP A 80 -0.86 6.53 8.12
C ASP A 80 -2.23 7.15 7.82
N ASP A 81 -3.16 7.15 8.79
CA ASP A 81 -4.48 7.76 8.63
C ASP A 81 -4.39 9.26 8.34
N GLU A 82 -3.59 10.01 9.10
CA GLU A 82 -3.43 11.46 8.94
C GLU A 82 -2.84 11.82 7.56
N ILE A 83 -1.80 11.10 7.14
CA ILE A 83 -1.16 11.28 5.83
C ILE A 83 -2.12 10.88 4.72
N PHE A 84 -2.85 9.78 4.89
CA PHE A 84 -3.85 9.32 3.92
C PHE A 84 -4.97 10.34 3.75
N GLN A 85 -5.57 10.83 4.84
CA GLN A 85 -6.60 11.86 4.77
C GLN A 85 -6.07 13.15 4.13
N ASN A 86 -4.85 13.59 4.48
CA ASN A 86 -4.21 14.73 3.84
C ASN A 86 -4.04 14.55 2.32
N MET A 87 -3.75 13.33 1.86
CA MET A 87 -3.69 13.01 0.42
C MET A 87 -5.07 13.11 -0.25
N LEU A 88 -6.13 12.71 0.45
CA LEU A 88 -7.50 12.72 -0.08
C LEU A 88 -8.09 14.12 -0.20
N ASP A 89 -8.00 14.91 0.87
CA ASP A 89 -8.70 16.19 1.03
C ASP A 89 -7.80 17.42 0.80
N GLY A 90 -6.49 17.27 0.92
CA GLY A 90 -5.52 18.35 0.84
C GLY A 90 -5.49 19.29 2.06
N THR A 91 -6.41 19.14 3.01
CA THR A 91 -6.70 20.07 4.11
C THR A 91 -6.39 19.51 5.49
N THR A 92 -6.43 18.18 5.66
CA THR A 92 -6.08 17.54 6.92
C THR A 92 -4.62 17.88 7.27
N PRO A 93 -4.34 18.51 8.43
CA PRO A 93 -2.98 18.90 8.78
C PRO A 93 -2.14 17.66 9.12
N VAL A 94 -0.92 17.61 8.59
CA VAL A 94 0.09 16.64 9.03
C VAL A 94 0.93 17.24 10.15
N THR A 95 0.89 16.60 11.31
CA THR A 95 1.61 16.91 12.54
C THR A 95 3.10 16.66 12.39
N ASN A 96 3.93 17.33 13.20
CA ASN A 96 5.38 17.13 13.15
C ASN A 96 5.78 15.72 13.62
N GLU A 97 4.99 15.10 14.51
CA GLU A 97 5.14 13.68 14.88
C GLU A 97 5.03 12.77 13.66
N CYS A 98 3.96 12.94 12.86
CA CYS A 98 3.75 12.12 11.67
C CYS A 98 4.69 12.47 10.52
N CYS A 99 5.14 13.72 10.43
CA CYS A 99 6.26 14.09 9.58
C CYS A 99 7.55 13.36 9.99
N LEU A 100 7.90 13.26 11.27
CA LEU A 100 9.08 12.49 11.68
C LEU A 100 8.94 11.00 11.36
N ASP A 101 7.72 10.46 11.43
CA ASP A 101 7.48 9.03 11.21
C ASP A 101 7.56 8.65 9.73
N ILE A 102 6.92 9.42 8.84
CA ILE A 102 7.01 9.18 7.38
C ILE A 102 8.45 9.34 6.89
N LEU A 103 9.22 10.28 7.43
CA LEU A 103 10.60 10.47 7.01
C LEU A 103 11.51 9.29 7.36
N LYS A 104 11.20 8.53 8.42
CA LYS A 104 11.91 7.28 8.77
C LYS A 104 11.66 6.16 7.76
N THR A 105 10.57 6.23 7.01
CA THR A 105 10.28 5.27 5.92
C THR A 105 11.22 5.46 4.73
N GLY A 106 11.77 6.65 4.53
CA GLY A 106 12.55 6.99 3.35
C GLY A 106 11.68 7.36 2.16
N LYS A 107 12.20 8.26 1.31
CA LYS A 107 11.42 8.92 0.26
C LYS A 107 10.92 7.92 -0.77
N ASP A 108 11.81 7.06 -1.24
CA ASP A 108 11.51 6.16 -2.35
C ASP A 108 10.52 5.08 -1.92
N CYS A 109 10.68 4.53 -0.72
CA CYS A 109 9.68 3.65 -0.14
C CYS A 109 8.31 4.34 -0.03
N HIS A 110 8.25 5.54 0.55
CA HIS A 110 6.99 6.26 0.69
C HIS A 110 6.31 6.49 -0.67
N LEU A 111 7.05 6.99 -1.66
CA LEU A 111 6.49 7.29 -2.99
C LEU A 111 6.11 6.01 -3.75
N ALA A 112 6.83 4.91 -3.57
CA ALA A 112 6.48 3.62 -4.15
C ALA A 112 5.18 3.08 -3.53
N LEU A 113 5.07 3.04 -2.21
CA LEU A 113 3.87 2.63 -1.49
C LEU A 113 2.63 3.42 -1.92
N VAL A 114 2.78 4.74 -2.03
CA VAL A 114 1.71 5.62 -2.50
C VAL A 114 1.28 5.25 -3.92
N LYS A 115 2.23 5.06 -4.85
CA LYS A 115 1.90 4.65 -6.22
C LYS A 115 1.14 3.32 -6.25
N ILE A 116 1.51 2.38 -5.41
CA ILE A 116 0.87 1.05 -5.33
C ILE A 116 -0.58 1.19 -4.87
N ILE A 117 -0.77 1.87 -3.74
CA ILE A 117 -2.10 2.10 -3.17
C ILE A 117 -3.01 2.79 -4.19
N PHE A 118 -2.51 3.84 -4.84
CA PHE A 118 -3.28 4.58 -5.84
C PHE A 118 -3.34 3.91 -7.23
N SER A 119 -2.74 2.73 -7.40
CA SER A 119 -2.92 1.89 -8.60
C SER A 119 -4.03 0.85 -8.43
N THR A 120 -4.56 0.65 -7.20
CA THR A 120 -5.66 -0.29 -6.97
C THR A 120 -6.99 0.28 -7.45
N ASP A 121 -7.95 -0.60 -7.76
CA ASP A 121 -9.27 -0.18 -8.25
C ASP A 121 -10.04 0.73 -7.28
N ASP A 122 -9.82 0.56 -5.98
CA ASP A 122 -10.47 1.35 -4.93
C ASP A 122 -10.05 2.83 -4.96
N TYR A 123 -8.84 3.14 -5.45
CA TYR A 123 -8.25 4.49 -5.35
C TYR A 123 -7.75 5.06 -6.69
N LYS A 124 -7.75 4.28 -7.78
CA LYS A 124 -7.25 4.73 -9.10
C LYS A 124 -7.94 5.99 -9.61
N ASN A 125 -9.22 6.18 -9.28
CA ASN A 125 -10.02 7.33 -9.70
C ASN A 125 -9.56 8.66 -9.06
N ILE A 126 -8.85 8.62 -7.92
CA ILE A 126 -8.35 9.80 -7.21
C ILE A 126 -6.82 9.92 -7.24
N ALA A 127 -6.12 8.95 -7.84
CA ALA A 127 -4.66 8.89 -7.96
C ALA A 127 -4.04 10.18 -8.51
N SER A 128 -4.68 10.78 -9.52
CA SER A 128 -4.23 12.02 -10.17
C SER A 128 -4.15 13.22 -9.22
N ARG A 129 -4.96 13.23 -8.15
CA ARG A 129 -4.92 14.25 -7.09
C ARG A 129 -4.03 13.82 -5.93
N ALA A 130 -4.16 12.58 -5.49
CA ALA A 130 -3.56 12.11 -4.26
C ALA A 130 -2.04 11.89 -4.35
N ILE A 131 -1.53 11.35 -5.47
CA ILE A 131 -0.09 11.10 -5.64
C ILE A 131 0.72 12.42 -5.62
N PRO A 132 0.35 13.48 -6.37
CA PRO A 132 1.02 14.78 -6.25
C PRO A 132 0.94 15.36 -4.84
N LYS A 133 -0.20 15.18 -4.15
CA LYS A 133 -0.37 15.66 -2.79
C LYS A 133 0.56 14.95 -1.82
N SER A 134 0.73 13.63 -1.93
CA SER A 134 1.68 12.86 -1.14
C SER A 134 3.11 13.38 -1.28
N LYS A 135 3.53 13.67 -2.52
CA LYS A 135 4.86 14.25 -2.80
C LYS A 135 5.02 15.63 -2.17
N GLN A 136 3.98 16.46 -2.21
CA GLN A 136 3.97 17.75 -1.53
C GLN A 136 4.15 17.60 -0.02
N THR A 137 3.41 16.66 0.58
CA THR A 137 3.45 16.37 2.03
C THR A 137 4.82 15.87 2.45
N TRP A 138 5.43 14.96 1.68
CA TRP A 138 6.82 14.53 1.92
C TRP A 138 7.79 15.73 1.97
N ASN A 139 7.75 16.59 0.95
CA ASN A 139 8.64 17.74 0.85
C ASN A 139 8.41 18.75 2.00
N ASP A 140 7.15 18.95 2.39
CA ASP A 140 6.81 19.81 3.51
C ASP A 140 7.33 19.25 4.83
N CYS A 141 7.14 17.96 5.09
CA CYS A 141 7.68 17.28 6.26
C CYS A 141 9.22 17.35 6.31
N ALA A 142 9.89 17.05 5.20
CA ALA A 142 11.35 17.14 5.10
C ALA A 142 11.85 18.55 5.44
N ARG A 143 11.17 19.59 4.92
CA ARG A 143 11.48 20.99 5.21
C ARG A 143 11.26 21.35 6.67
N ARG A 144 10.12 20.97 7.26
CA ARG A 144 9.77 21.27 8.65
C ARG A 144 10.77 20.65 9.62
N VAL A 145 11.03 19.35 9.45
CA VAL A 145 11.96 18.62 10.33
C VAL A 145 13.41 19.09 10.14
N SER A 146 13.85 19.38 8.90
CA SER A 146 15.20 19.95 8.69
C SER A 146 15.37 21.28 9.41
N LYS A 147 14.33 22.12 9.40
CA LYS A 147 14.32 23.40 10.11
C LYS A 147 14.36 23.22 11.64
N GLU A 148 13.67 22.20 12.18
CA GLU A 148 13.68 21.90 13.60
C GLU A 148 15.02 21.35 14.10
N ILE A 149 15.67 20.48 13.32
CA ILE A 149 16.98 19.90 13.67
C ILE A 149 18.12 20.90 13.45
N GLY A 150 17.96 21.87 12.54
CA GLY A 150 19.00 22.81 12.15
C GLY A 150 20.03 22.22 11.18
N ALA A 151 19.73 21.07 10.57
CA ALA A 151 20.55 20.40 9.58
C ALA A 151 19.67 19.82 8.46
N PRO A 152 20.17 19.74 7.21
CA PRO A 152 19.44 19.05 6.15
C PRO A 152 19.29 17.56 6.51
N ILE A 153 18.08 17.02 6.37
CA ILE A 153 17.86 15.58 6.52
C ILE A 153 18.52 14.87 5.35
N SER A 154 19.60 14.13 5.62
CA SER A 154 20.17 13.20 4.65
C SER A 154 19.28 11.97 4.57
N PHE A 155 18.51 11.85 3.50
CA PHE A 155 17.94 10.56 3.11
C PHE A 155 19.07 9.82 2.40
N GLU A 156 19.49 8.68 2.94
CA GLU A 156 20.47 7.82 2.27
C GLU A 156 19.97 7.48 0.86
N GLN A 157 20.93 7.45 -0.05
CA GLN A 157 20.81 7.51 -1.51
C GLN A 157 20.24 6.23 -2.13
#